data_AF-A0A963JSA2-F1
#
_entry.id   AF-A0A963JSA2-F1
#
_cell.length_a   1.000
_cell.length_b   1.000
_cell.length_c   1.000
_cell.angle_alpha   90.00
_cell.angle_beta   90.00
_cell.angle_gamma   90.00
#
_symmetry.space_group_name_H-M   'P 1'
#
loop_
_entity.id
_entity.type
_entity.pdbx_description
1 polymer ?
#
loop_
_entity_poly.entity_id
_entity_poly.type
_entity_poly.pdbx_seq_one_letter_code
_entity_poly.pdbx_strand_id
1 'polypeptide(L)' 'GSVVDSLTPREATEFLIEKARIRARGGGDNLSLVIVKIEALQEEKKVAPLVPPLGTPAAKA' A
#
# COMPACT_ATOMS: atom_id res chain seq x y z
N GLY A 1 -11.88 10.75 3.65
CA GLY A 1 -11.21 11.99 4.05
C GLY A 1 -10.37 12.43 2.89
N SER A 2 -10.83 13.41 2.12
CA SER A 2 -10.38 13.63 0.74
C SER A 2 -8.86 13.73 0.57
N VAL A 3 -8.16 14.42 1.47
CA VAL A 3 -6.69 14.54 1.45
C VAL A 3 -6.01 13.18 1.59
N VAL A 4 -6.46 12.36 2.53
CA VAL A 4 -5.88 11.05 2.85
C VAL A 4 -6.21 10.01 1.78
N ASP A 5 -7.34 10.20 1.10
CA ASP A 5 -7.77 9.34 -0.02
C ASP A 5 -7.03 9.69 -1.33
N SER A 6 -6.59 10.94 -1.50
CA SER A 6 -6.02 11.46 -2.76
C SER A 6 -4.50 11.50 -2.80
N LEU A 7 -3.83 11.41 -1.65
CA LEU A 7 -2.38 11.58 -1.53
C LEU A 7 -1.75 10.34 -0.89
N THR A 8 -0.45 10.15 -1.13
CA THR A 8 0.32 9.17 -0.36
C THR A 8 0.37 9.56 1.12
N PRO A 9 0.60 8.63 2.06
CA PRO A 9 0.67 8.94 3.48
C PRO A 9 1.69 10.05 3.83
N ARG A 10 2.83 10.08 3.12
CA ARG A 10 3.84 11.12 3.29
C ARG A 10 3.30 12.49 2.88
N GLU A 11 2.78 12.61 1.67
CA GLU A 11 2.25 13.86 1.13
C GLU A 11 1.06 14.37 1.94
N ALA A 12 0.16 13.47 2.35
CA ALA A 12 -0.97 13.80 3.22
C ALA A 12 -0.48 14.36 4.57
N THR A 13 0.56 13.76 5.15
CA THR A 13 1.14 14.24 6.42
C THR A 13 1.70 15.64 6.26
N GLU A 14 2.54 15.87 5.25
CA GLU A 14 3.16 17.17 4.97
C GLU A 14 2.10 18.24 4.69
N PHE A 15 1.10 17.92 3.85
CA PHE A 15 0.01 18.83 3.53
C PHE A 15 -0.82 19.22 4.76
N LEU A 16 -1.21 18.24 5.60
CA LEU A 16 -2.04 18.51 6.78
C LEU A 16 -1.27 19.31 7.84
N ILE A 17 0.02 19.02 8.02
CA ILE A 17 0.92 19.80 8.88
C ILE A 17 0.98 21.25 8.41
N GLU A 18 1.17 21.48 7.11
CA GLU A 18 1.23 22.83 6.56
C GLU A 18 -0.10 23.58 6.75
N LYS A 19 -1.23 22.91 6.50
CA LYS A 19 -2.56 23.50 6.75
C LYS A 19 -2.78 23.82 8.22
N ALA A 20 -2.32 22.97 9.13
CA ALA A 20 -2.40 23.22 10.57
C ALA A 20 -1.57 24.45 10.97
N ARG A 21 -0.33 24.59 10.47
CA ARG A 21 0.51 25.78 10.73
C ARG A 21 -0.12 27.06 10.20
N ILE A 22 -0.58 27.06 8.94
CA ILE A 22 -1.26 28.22 8.33
C ILE A 22 -2.48 28.62 9.16
N ARG A 23 -3.29 27.64 9.60
CA ARG A 23 -4.47 27.88 10.44
C ARG A 23 -4.09 28.49 11.78
N ALA A 24 -3.00 28.02 12.38
CA ALA A 24 -2.58 28.46 13.70
C ALA A 24 -1.95 29.88 13.69
N ARG A 25 -1.55 30.40 12.52
CA ARG A 25 -1.07 31.79 12.32
C ARG A 25 0.07 32.20 13.28
N GLY A 26 0.99 31.28 13.56
CA GLY A 26 2.10 31.50 14.49
C GLY A 26 1.76 31.29 15.97
N GLY A 27 0.50 30.97 16.30
CA GLY A 27 0.10 30.41 17.59
C GLY A 27 -0.08 28.88 17.52
N GLY A 28 -0.69 28.32 18.57
CA GLY A 28 -0.99 26.89 18.68
C GLY A 28 -0.08 26.14 19.65
N ASP A 29 -0.37 24.86 19.82
CA ASP A 29 0.46 23.92 20.58
C ASP A 29 1.28 23.04 19.63
N ASN A 30 2.21 22.27 20.17
CA ASN A 30 2.99 21.30 19.43
C ASN A 30 2.08 20.23 18.80
N LEU A 31 2.26 19.98 17.51
CA LEU A 31 1.49 18.99 16.76
C LEU A 31 2.41 17.93 16.17
N SER A 32 2.06 16.67 16.41
CA SER A 32 2.71 15.49 15.84
C SER A 32 1.64 14.61 15.19
N LEU A 33 1.91 14.11 13.98
CA LEU A 33 0.95 13.35 13.16
C LEU A 33 1.65 12.17 12.47
N VAL A 34 0.96 11.03 12.40
CA VAL A 34 1.35 9.85 11.62
C VAL A 34 0.13 9.37 10.82
N ILE A 35 0.34 9.01 9.55
CA ILE A 35 -0.69 8.43 8.67
C ILE A 35 -0.24 7.04 8.24
N VAL A 36 -1.08 6.03 8.46
CA VAL A 36 -0.86 4.63 8.07
C VAL A 36 -1.90 4.24 7.04
N LYS A 37 -1.46 3.75 5.87
CA LYS A 37 -2.35 3.19 4.85
C LYS A 37 -2.56 1.70 5.15
N ILE A 38 -3.80 1.31 5.43
CA ILE A 38 -4.16 -0.08 5.70
C ILE A 38 -4.84 -0.63 4.44
N GLU A 39 -4.27 -1.69 3.88
CA GLU A 39 -4.79 -2.38 2.70
C GLU A 39 -4.86 -3.89 2.98
N ALA A 40 -5.79 -4.58 2.33
CA ALA A 40 -5.83 -6.04 2.40
C ALA A 40 -4.58 -6.65 1.76
N LEU A 41 -4.08 -7.73 2.34
CA LEU A 41 -2.98 -8.48 1.76
C LEU A 41 -3.42 -9.05 0.40
N GLN A 42 -2.62 -8.82 -0.64
CA GLN A 42 -2.89 -9.43 -1.95
C GLN A 42 -2.67 -10.94 -1.85
N GLU A 43 -3.63 -11.73 -2.32
CA GLU A 43 -3.47 -13.18 -2.43
C GLU A 43 -2.31 -13.48 -3.38
N GLU A 44 -1.30 -14.20 -2.88
CA GLU A 44 -0.25 -14.72 -3.75
C GLU A 44 -0.88 -15.64 -4.79
N LYS A 45 -0.78 -15.23 -6.06
CA LYS A 45 -1.19 -16.05 -7.18
C LYS A 45 -0.32 -17.30 -7.16
N LYS A 46 -0.85 -18.40 -6.62
CA LYS A 46 -0.20 -19.71 -6.58
C LYS A 46 0.20 -20.10 -7.99
N VAL A 47 1.47 -19.90 -8.32
CA VAL A 47 2.03 -20.31 -9.61
C VAL A 47 1.95 -21.84 -9.61
N ALA A 48 1.11 -22.40 -10.48
CA ALA A 48 1.04 -23.83 -10.65
C ALA A 48 2.45 -24.35 -10.99
N PRO A 49 2.94 -25.42 -10.32
CA PRO A 49 4.23 -25.97 -10.65
C PRO A 49 4.27 -26.33 -12.13
N LEU A 50 5.28 -25.83 -12.84
CA LEU A 50 5.60 -26.26 -14.20
C LEU A 50 6.12 -27.69 -14.15
N VAL A 51 5.23 -28.67 -13.97
CA VAL A 51 5.60 -30.08 -14.17
C VAL A 51 5.38 -30.39 -15.64
N PRO A 52 6.43 -30.63 -16.44
CA PRO A 52 6.25 -31.20 -17.76
C PRO A 52 5.61 -32.60 -17.61
N PRO A 53 4.67 -32.99 -18.48
CA PRO A 53 4.11 -34.33 -18.43
C PRO A 53 5.23 -35.35 -18.58
N LEU A 54 5.42 -36.17 -17.53
CA LEU A 54 6.38 -37.25 -17.51
C LEU A 54 6.05 -38.19 -18.67
N GLY A 55 7.03 -38.43 -19.54
CA GLY A 55 6.86 -39.13 -20.81
C GLY A 55 6.06 -40.42 -20.67
N THR A 56 5.07 -40.57 -21.54
CA THR A 56 4.42 -41.84 -21.82
C THR A 56 5.50 -42.86 -22.19
N PRO A 57 5.68 -43.97 -21.45
CA PRO A 57 6.55 -45.02 -21.90
C PRO A 57 5.92 -45.68 -23.12
N ALA A 58 6.67 -45.73 -24.21
CA ALA A 58 6.38 -46.58 -25.35
C ALA A 58 6.29 -48.05 -24.88
N ALA A 59 5.14 -48.68 -25.10
CA ALA A 59 4.94 -50.12 -25.12
C ALA A 59 3.55 -50.40 -25.72
N LYS A 60 3.32 -51.35 -26.63
CA LYS A 60 4.13 -52.35 -27.32
C LYS A 60 3.30 -52.85 -28.53
N ALA A 61 3.98 -53.60 -29.40
CA ALA A 61 3.58 -54.32 -30.62
C ALA A 61 2.14 -54.85 -30.70
#